data_AF-A0A958GC89-F1
#
_entry.id   AF-A0A958GC89-F1
#
_cell.length_a   1.000
_cell.length_b   1.000
_cell.length_c   1.000
_cell.angle_alpha   90.00
_cell.angle_beta   90.00
_cell.angle_gamma   90.00
#
_symmetry.space_group_name_H-M   'P 1'
#
loop_
_entity.id
_entity.type
_entity.pdbx_description
1 polymer ?
#
loop_
_entity_poly.entity_id
_entity_poly.type
_entity_poly.pdbx_seq_one_letter_code
_entity_poly.pdbx_strand_id
1 'polypeptide(L)'
;MNALAQTLEKKIRKQLKPFTAAEAAAVTGLSIDEAKDAVDDLMKRYACRLQLTENGDLIYDFGQRLRRRDAKSFAEVRQDILNWLWRAFKVIYKAWITVTLVVYFVIFIIITILILIAATSQRGDNRGRGGRSSAAGINLNGLFELFFSIFRWNTRGGGMRYRTDRQGYPYRHYQPRPGVIDPNKKNFIASVYDFVFGPEPVKTDPLSNHKEVAEYLRAQKGVVVTAELQALAGWDAPRADVFFTDCLARFQGEAQVSENGAVYGQFDQLLRGTGYLQGGQIEYYWDEYEPEYELNGNKSGHNLFIGFMNLFNLGFSFLFASGLITALVDNAGMSNSSGDLVS
;
A
#
# COMPACT_ATOMS: atom_id res chain seq x y z
N MET A 1 -16.48 -21.17 -21.76
CA MET A 1 -17.91 -21.23 -21.42
C MET A 1 -18.45 -22.33 -22.26
N ASN A 2 -18.99 -23.35 -21.63
CA ASN A 2 -19.48 -24.50 -22.37
C ASN A 2 -20.76 -24.12 -23.14
N ALA A 3 -21.10 -24.90 -24.18
CA ALA A 3 -22.26 -24.60 -25.03
C ALA A 3 -23.58 -24.56 -24.23
N LEU A 4 -23.70 -25.38 -23.20
CA LEU A 4 -24.83 -25.41 -22.26
C LEU A 4 -25.02 -24.06 -21.55
N ALA A 5 -23.92 -23.55 -20.96
CA ALA A 5 -23.92 -22.26 -20.27
C ALA A 5 -24.19 -21.08 -21.21
N GLN A 6 -23.75 -21.15 -22.48
CA GLN A 6 -24.09 -20.14 -23.50
C GLN A 6 -25.60 -20.07 -23.79
N THR A 7 -26.24 -21.23 -23.91
CA THR A 7 -27.69 -21.33 -24.14
C THR A 7 -28.46 -20.76 -22.96
N LEU A 8 -28.06 -21.13 -21.74
CA LEU A 8 -28.67 -20.64 -20.52
C LEU A 8 -28.45 -19.13 -20.33
N GLU A 9 -27.22 -18.63 -20.54
CA GLU A 9 -26.91 -17.20 -20.45
C GLU A 9 -27.79 -16.37 -21.39
N LYS A 10 -27.95 -16.81 -22.64
CA LYS A 10 -28.75 -16.09 -23.65
C LYS A 10 -30.23 -15.99 -23.25
N LYS A 11 -30.76 -16.98 -22.52
CA LYS A 11 -32.14 -17.00 -22.02
C LYS A 11 -32.29 -16.15 -20.76
N ILE A 12 -31.39 -16.28 -19.79
CA ILE A 12 -31.40 -15.49 -18.55
C ILE A 12 -31.17 -14.01 -18.82
N ARG A 13 -30.31 -13.65 -19.79
CA ARG A 13 -30.13 -12.23 -20.17
C ARG A 13 -31.44 -11.55 -20.58
N LYS A 14 -32.43 -12.32 -21.07
CA LYS A 14 -33.75 -11.80 -21.43
C LYS A 14 -34.71 -11.76 -20.23
N GLN A 15 -34.45 -12.58 -19.21
CA GLN A 15 -35.29 -12.79 -18.04
C GLN A 15 -34.40 -12.91 -16.78
N LEU A 16 -33.97 -11.75 -16.26
CA LEU A 16 -33.05 -11.63 -15.10
C LEU A 16 -33.78 -11.82 -13.77
N LYS A 17 -34.58 -12.88 -13.67
CA LYS A 17 -35.27 -13.26 -12.44
C LYS A 17 -34.46 -14.36 -11.74
N PRO A 18 -34.48 -14.43 -10.40
CA PRO A 18 -33.97 -15.60 -9.68
C PRO A 18 -34.66 -16.87 -10.18
N PHE A 19 -33.92 -17.97 -10.31
CA PHE A 19 -34.43 -19.21 -10.86
C PHE A 19 -33.84 -20.43 -10.19
N THR A 20 -34.54 -21.56 -10.27
CA THR A 20 -34.04 -22.88 -9.79
C THR A 20 -33.40 -23.68 -10.93
N ALA A 21 -32.63 -24.73 -10.60
CA ALA A 21 -32.06 -25.62 -11.61
C ALA A 21 -33.16 -26.30 -12.47
N ALA A 22 -34.33 -26.60 -11.89
CA ALA A 22 -35.47 -27.16 -12.60
C ALA A 22 -36.08 -26.16 -13.61
N GLU A 23 -36.19 -24.89 -13.22
CA GLU A 23 -36.64 -23.84 -14.13
C GLU A 23 -35.64 -23.58 -15.26
N ALA A 24 -34.34 -23.63 -14.96
CA ALA A 24 -33.29 -23.54 -15.97
C ALA A 24 -33.40 -24.68 -17.00
N ALA A 25 -33.63 -25.92 -16.54
CA ALA A 25 -33.91 -27.07 -17.41
C ALA A 25 -35.16 -26.84 -18.26
N ALA A 26 -36.27 -26.37 -17.66
CA ALA A 26 -37.53 -26.13 -18.37
C ALA A 26 -37.42 -25.06 -19.47
N VAL A 27 -36.63 -24.00 -19.26
CA VAL A 27 -36.47 -22.91 -20.24
C VAL A 27 -35.49 -23.26 -21.36
N THR A 28 -34.49 -24.08 -21.06
CA THR A 28 -33.42 -24.43 -22.01
C THR A 28 -33.66 -25.75 -22.75
N GLY A 29 -34.49 -26.64 -22.21
CA GLY A 29 -34.68 -28.00 -22.71
C GLY A 29 -33.55 -28.95 -22.33
N LEU A 30 -32.65 -28.53 -21.44
CA LEU A 30 -31.56 -29.36 -20.91
C LEU A 30 -32.07 -30.33 -19.84
N SER A 31 -31.34 -31.42 -19.62
CA SER A 31 -31.55 -32.24 -18.42
C SER A 31 -31.24 -31.44 -17.15
N ILE A 32 -31.75 -31.90 -16.00
CA ILE A 32 -31.51 -31.21 -14.71
C ILE A 32 -30.02 -31.14 -14.40
N ASP A 33 -29.25 -32.20 -14.70
CA ASP A 33 -27.82 -32.24 -14.44
C ASP A 33 -27.05 -31.30 -15.38
N GLU A 34 -27.38 -31.27 -16.67
CA GLU A 34 -26.81 -30.30 -17.62
C GLU A 34 -27.15 -28.86 -17.26
N ALA A 35 -28.34 -28.62 -16.71
CA ALA A 35 -28.75 -27.30 -16.22
C ALA A 35 -27.93 -26.89 -14.99
N LYS A 36 -27.69 -27.81 -14.04
CA LYS A 36 -26.81 -27.57 -12.88
C LYS A 36 -25.38 -27.25 -13.34
N ASP A 37 -24.81 -28.05 -14.24
CA ASP A 37 -23.47 -27.80 -14.80
C ASP A 37 -23.37 -26.45 -15.51
N ALA A 38 -24.43 -26.06 -16.24
CA ALA A 38 -24.52 -24.77 -16.90
C ALA A 38 -24.56 -23.62 -15.87
N VAL A 39 -25.32 -23.77 -14.78
CA VAL A 39 -25.38 -22.79 -13.69
C VAL A 39 -24.03 -22.67 -13.00
N ASP A 40 -23.33 -23.77 -12.75
CA ASP A 40 -21.99 -23.76 -12.15
C ASP A 40 -20.98 -23.01 -13.02
N ASP A 41 -21.00 -23.20 -14.35
CA ASP A 41 -20.15 -22.42 -15.27
C ASP A 41 -20.53 -20.92 -15.30
N LEU A 42 -21.80 -20.59 -15.07
CA LEU A 42 -22.23 -19.19 -14.88
C LEU A 42 -21.73 -18.62 -13.55
N MET A 43 -21.79 -19.38 -12.45
CA MET A 43 -21.29 -18.95 -11.13
C MET A 43 -19.78 -18.70 -11.13
N LYS A 44 -19.01 -19.42 -11.96
CA LYS A 44 -17.58 -19.16 -12.18
C LYS A 44 -17.31 -17.78 -12.79
N ARG A 45 -18.26 -17.22 -13.54
CA ARG A 45 -18.07 -16.01 -14.35
C ARG A 45 -18.77 -14.79 -13.79
N TYR A 46 -19.95 -14.99 -13.18
CA TYR A 46 -20.84 -13.94 -12.72
C TYR A 46 -21.05 -14.05 -11.22
N ALA A 47 -21.24 -12.91 -10.57
CA ALA A 47 -21.62 -12.86 -9.17
C ALA A 47 -23.03 -13.45 -9.01
N CYS A 48 -23.17 -14.40 -8.09
CA CYS A 48 -24.42 -15.09 -7.78
C CYS A 48 -24.61 -15.11 -6.26
N ARG A 49 -25.87 -15.04 -5.82
CA ARG A 49 -26.29 -15.29 -4.44
C ARG A 49 -27.22 -16.49 -4.43
N LEU A 50 -27.09 -17.32 -3.41
CA LEU A 50 -27.97 -18.47 -3.21
C LEU A 50 -29.08 -18.09 -2.24
N GLN A 51 -30.30 -18.49 -2.57
CA GLN A 51 -31.49 -18.31 -1.74
C GLN A 51 -32.23 -19.64 -1.64
N LEU A 52 -33.10 -19.76 -0.64
CA LEU A 52 -33.92 -20.94 -0.42
C LEU A 52 -35.36 -20.67 -0.88
N THR A 53 -36.00 -21.64 -1.55
CA THR A 53 -37.47 -21.65 -1.66
C THR A 53 -38.11 -22.14 -0.37
N GLU A 54 -39.41 -21.92 -0.21
CA GLU A 54 -40.21 -22.53 0.87
C GLU A 54 -40.17 -24.07 0.82
N ASN A 55 -39.91 -24.66 -0.35
CA ASN A 55 -39.84 -26.10 -0.56
C ASN A 55 -38.44 -26.68 -0.29
N GLY A 56 -37.45 -25.84 0.05
CA GLY A 56 -36.06 -26.27 0.26
C GLY A 56 -35.22 -26.38 -1.03
N ASP A 57 -35.71 -25.84 -2.15
CA ASP A 57 -34.93 -25.78 -3.39
C ASP A 57 -33.98 -24.58 -3.39
N LEU A 58 -32.84 -24.74 -4.06
CA LEU A 58 -31.86 -23.66 -4.24
C LEU A 58 -32.27 -22.74 -5.40
N ILE A 59 -32.39 -21.46 -5.10
CA ILE A 59 -32.58 -20.37 -6.06
C ILE A 59 -31.23 -19.69 -6.32
N TYR A 60 -30.90 -19.53 -7.60
CA TYR A 60 -29.74 -18.81 -8.06
C TYR A 60 -30.13 -17.37 -8.46
N ASP A 61 -29.65 -16.40 -7.70
CA ASP A 61 -29.87 -14.97 -7.96
C ASP A 61 -28.60 -14.30 -8.50
N PHE A 62 -28.59 -14.03 -9.81
CA PHE A 62 -27.53 -13.27 -10.48
C PHE A 62 -27.76 -11.74 -10.45
N GLY A 63 -28.82 -11.28 -9.80
CA GLY A 63 -29.22 -9.88 -9.70
C GLY A 63 -29.84 -9.32 -10.98
N GLN A 64 -30.10 -8.01 -10.97
CA GLN A 64 -30.72 -7.27 -12.09
C GLN A 64 -29.84 -7.14 -13.34
N ARG A 65 -28.56 -7.55 -13.26
CA ARG A 65 -27.62 -7.57 -14.38
C ARG A 65 -26.56 -8.63 -14.12
N LEU A 66 -26.17 -9.36 -15.17
CA LEU A 66 -25.05 -10.30 -15.12
C LEU A 66 -23.74 -9.55 -14.87
N ARG A 67 -23.39 -9.36 -13.60
CA ARG A 67 -22.14 -8.71 -13.19
C ARG A 67 -21.04 -9.75 -13.21
N ARG A 68 -20.02 -9.56 -14.05
CA ARG A 68 -18.84 -10.44 -14.03
C ARG A 68 -18.18 -10.40 -12.66
N ARG A 69 -17.70 -11.55 -12.19
CA ARG A 69 -17.03 -11.69 -10.90
C ARG A 69 -15.75 -10.86 -10.81
N ASP A 70 -15.00 -10.79 -11.91
CA ASP A 70 -13.80 -9.94 -12.04
C ASP A 70 -14.11 -8.48 -12.43
N ALA A 71 -15.39 -8.10 -12.56
CA ALA A 71 -15.72 -6.74 -12.96
C ALA A 71 -15.41 -5.79 -11.81
N LYS A 72 -14.32 -5.04 -11.98
CA LYS A 72 -13.97 -3.95 -11.08
C LYS A 72 -15.06 -2.88 -11.09
N SER A 73 -15.46 -2.43 -9.91
CA SER A 73 -16.35 -1.28 -9.79
C SER A 73 -15.71 -0.03 -10.40
N PHE A 74 -16.49 0.93 -10.89
CA PHE A 74 -15.95 2.22 -11.34
C PHE A 74 -15.10 2.90 -10.27
N ALA A 75 -15.46 2.73 -8.99
CA ALA A 75 -14.69 3.24 -7.86
C ALA A 75 -13.32 2.55 -7.76
N GLU A 76 -13.26 1.23 -7.94
CA GLU A 76 -12.03 0.43 -7.92
C GLU A 76 -11.15 0.74 -9.13
N VAL A 77 -11.72 0.87 -10.33
CA VAL A 77 -10.98 1.28 -11.53
C VAL A 77 -10.39 2.67 -11.34
N ARG A 78 -11.17 3.62 -10.79
CA ARG A 78 -10.68 4.96 -10.45
C ARG A 78 -9.54 4.89 -9.44
N GLN A 79 -9.66 4.06 -8.41
CA GLN A 79 -8.60 3.87 -7.41
C GLN A 79 -7.35 3.24 -8.03
N ASP A 80 -7.48 2.26 -8.92
CA ASP A 80 -6.36 1.65 -9.63
C ASP A 80 -5.63 2.68 -10.51
N ILE A 81 -6.39 3.51 -11.24
CA ILE A 81 -5.84 4.60 -12.04
C ILE A 81 -5.15 5.62 -11.13
N LEU A 82 -5.79 6.02 -10.03
CA LEU A 82 -5.22 6.98 -9.09
C LEU A 82 -3.97 6.43 -8.42
N ASN A 83 -3.96 5.15 -8.05
CA ASN A 83 -2.80 4.44 -7.50
C ASN A 83 -1.67 4.37 -8.52
N TRP A 84 -1.98 4.11 -9.79
CA TRP A 84 -1.01 4.09 -10.86
C TRP A 84 -0.41 5.49 -11.10
N LEU A 85 -1.27 6.51 -11.19
CA LEU A 85 -0.86 7.90 -11.35
C LEU A 85 -0.02 8.36 -10.16
N TRP A 86 -0.40 7.97 -8.94
CA TRP A 86 0.34 8.25 -7.72
C TRP A 86 1.72 7.58 -7.72
N ARG A 87 1.81 6.32 -8.17
CA ARG A 87 3.09 5.64 -8.36
C ARG A 87 3.97 6.37 -9.38
N ALA A 88 3.40 6.77 -10.52
CA ALA A 88 4.13 7.52 -11.54
C ALA A 88 4.61 8.88 -11.01
N PHE A 89 3.73 9.62 -10.32
CA PHE A 89 4.07 10.88 -9.66
C PHE A 89 5.21 10.71 -8.65
N LYS A 90 5.15 9.69 -7.78
CA LYS A 90 6.23 9.39 -6.82
C LYS A 90 7.57 9.14 -7.51
N VAL A 91 7.58 8.44 -8.65
CA VAL A 91 8.80 8.19 -9.42
C VAL A 91 9.35 9.49 -10.02
N ILE A 92 8.50 10.28 -10.67
CA ILE A 92 8.90 11.55 -11.28
C ILE A 92 9.42 12.52 -10.22
N TYR A 93 8.68 12.68 -9.11
CA TYR A 93 9.06 13.56 -8.01
C TYR A 93 10.38 13.12 -7.36
N LYS A 94 10.58 11.80 -7.17
CA LYS A 94 11.84 11.24 -6.68
C LYS A 94 13.01 11.54 -7.62
N ALA A 95 12.81 11.41 -8.93
CA ALA A 95 13.82 11.77 -9.92
C ALA A 95 14.13 13.28 -9.88
N TRP A 96 13.10 14.13 -9.82
CA TRP A 96 13.24 15.58 -9.76
C TRP A 96 14.04 16.06 -8.54
N ILE A 97 13.71 15.57 -7.33
CA ILE A 97 14.47 15.89 -6.12
C ILE A 97 15.93 15.45 -6.27
N THR A 98 16.17 14.26 -6.84
CA THR A 98 17.54 13.76 -7.04
C THR A 98 18.35 14.69 -7.94
N VAL A 99 17.77 15.12 -9.07
CA VAL A 99 18.43 16.06 -10.00
C VAL A 99 18.70 17.40 -9.31
N THR A 100 17.70 17.94 -8.63
CA THR A 100 17.81 19.22 -7.91
C THR A 100 18.91 19.16 -6.85
N LEU A 101 19.01 18.06 -6.12
CA LEU A 101 20.01 17.86 -5.08
C LEU A 101 21.43 17.71 -5.64
N VAL A 102 21.59 17.06 -6.80
CA VAL A 102 22.90 17.02 -7.50
C VAL A 102 23.34 18.43 -7.90
N VAL A 103 22.44 19.25 -8.43
CA VAL A 103 22.75 20.64 -8.80
C VAL A 103 23.18 21.44 -7.57
N TYR A 104 22.44 21.37 -6.47
CA TYR A 104 22.81 22.05 -5.22
C TYR A 104 24.15 21.59 -4.68
N PHE A 105 24.46 20.30 -4.78
CA PHE A 105 25.75 19.76 -4.34
C PHE A 105 26.93 20.29 -5.15
N VAL A 106 26.79 20.36 -6.48
CA VAL A 106 27.84 20.94 -7.34
C VAL A 106 28.07 22.41 -7.00
N ILE A 107 26.99 23.18 -6.81
CA ILE A 107 27.07 24.58 -6.37
C ILE A 107 27.79 24.68 -5.02
N PHE A 108 27.44 23.84 -4.05
CA PHE A 108 28.05 23.83 -2.73
C PHE A 108 29.55 23.50 -2.76
N ILE A 109 29.97 22.55 -3.61
CA ILE A 109 31.38 22.24 -3.83
C ILE A 109 32.11 23.47 -4.37
N ILE A 110 31.55 24.15 -5.38
CA ILE A 110 32.18 25.34 -5.98
C ILE A 110 32.35 26.43 -4.92
N ILE A 111 31.31 26.73 -4.14
CA ILE A 111 31.37 27.72 -3.05
C ILE A 111 32.41 27.32 -2.00
N THR A 112 32.46 26.05 -1.60
CA THR A 112 33.42 25.55 -0.61
C THR A 112 34.87 25.71 -1.10
N ILE A 113 35.14 25.38 -2.37
CA ILE A 113 36.46 25.56 -2.98
C ILE A 113 36.84 27.04 -3.02
N LEU A 114 35.89 27.92 -3.41
CA LEU A 114 36.12 29.37 -3.42
C LEU A 114 36.44 29.92 -2.02
N ILE A 115 35.71 29.50 -0.99
CA ILE A 115 35.99 29.90 0.41
C ILE A 115 37.34 29.37 0.86
N LEU A 116 37.70 28.12 0.52
CA LEU A 116 38.99 27.53 0.88
C LEU A 116 40.15 28.31 0.26
N ILE A 117 40.03 28.67 -1.03
CA ILE A 117 41.03 29.48 -1.75
C ILE A 117 41.13 30.88 -1.12
N ALA A 118 40.00 31.53 -0.84
CA ALA A 118 39.97 32.85 -0.18
C ALA A 118 40.55 32.83 1.25
N ALA A 119 40.34 31.76 2.00
CA ALA A 119 40.91 31.59 3.33
C ALA A 119 42.44 31.32 3.28
N THR A 120 42.93 30.70 2.21
CA THR A 120 44.38 30.51 2.01
C THR A 120 45.10 31.76 1.52
N SER A 121 44.42 32.68 0.82
CA SER A 121 45.01 33.94 0.35
C SER A 121 45.11 35.02 1.43
N GLN A 122 44.43 34.86 2.57
CA GLN A 122 44.53 35.76 3.74
C GLN A 122 45.61 35.37 4.76
N ARG A 123 46.39 34.31 4.52
CA ARG A 123 47.55 33.96 5.37
C ARG A 123 48.80 34.75 4.97
N GLY A 124 48.75 36.06 5.19
CA GLY A 124 49.92 36.92 5.28
C GLY A 124 50.46 36.90 6.71
N ASP A 125 51.66 36.33 6.86
CA ASP A 125 52.63 36.47 7.95
C ASP A 125 52.11 36.75 9.38
N ASN A 126 52.10 35.71 10.21
CA ASN A 126 52.73 35.86 11.52
C ASN A 126 53.31 34.53 12.02
N ARG A 127 54.62 34.54 12.21
CA ARG A 127 55.40 33.47 12.83
C ARG A 127 55.06 33.41 14.31
N GLY A 128 54.81 32.20 14.80
CA GLY A 128 55.09 31.88 16.20
C GLY A 128 53.91 31.30 16.98
N ARG A 129 54.21 30.12 17.52
CA ARG A 129 53.62 29.49 18.72
C ARG A 129 52.49 28.50 18.45
N GLY A 130 52.85 27.24 18.69
CA GLY A 130 51.96 26.09 18.66
C GLY A 130 50.70 26.34 19.48
N GLY A 131 49.58 26.29 18.77
CA GLY A 131 48.27 26.07 19.32
C GLY A 131 47.57 25.19 18.29
N ARG A 132 47.06 24.05 18.73
CA ARG A 132 46.18 23.19 17.94
C ARG A 132 45.06 24.07 17.37
N SER A 133 45.22 24.52 16.13
CA SER A 133 44.20 25.31 15.46
C SER A 133 43.03 24.37 15.23
N SER A 134 42.00 24.56 16.03
CA SER A 134 40.65 24.06 15.86
C SER A 134 40.07 24.62 14.55
N ALA A 135 40.65 24.25 13.41
CA ALA A 135 39.85 24.08 12.21
C ALA A 135 38.93 22.93 12.57
N ALA A 136 37.67 23.26 12.88
CA ALA A 136 36.62 22.29 13.12
C ALA A 136 36.80 21.16 12.10
N GLY A 137 37.17 19.98 12.60
CA GLY A 137 37.35 18.79 11.78
C GLY A 137 36.00 18.43 11.20
N ILE A 138 35.59 19.12 10.14
CA ILE A 138 34.44 18.76 9.33
C ILE A 138 34.81 17.37 8.83
N ASN A 139 34.15 16.38 9.41
CA ASN A 139 34.39 14.97 9.10
C ASN A 139 33.79 14.74 7.70
N LEU A 140 34.54 15.12 6.67
CA LEU A 140 34.09 15.13 5.28
C LEU A 140 33.59 13.74 4.88
N ASN A 141 34.20 12.66 5.40
CA ASN A 141 33.72 11.30 5.20
C ASN A 141 32.27 11.09 5.66
N GLY A 142 31.88 11.59 6.83
CA GLY A 142 30.50 11.50 7.31
C GLY A 142 29.53 12.34 6.47
N LEU A 143 29.98 13.49 5.95
CA LEU A 143 29.21 14.34 5.04
C LEU A 143 29.03 13.68 3.66
N PHE A 144 30.09 13.07 3.14
CA PHE A 144 30.08 12.32 1.88
C PHE A 144 29.21 11.06 2.01
N GLU A 145 29.29 10.32 3.10
CA GLU A 145 28.42 9.16 3.33
C GLU A 145 26.94 9.55 3.50
N LEU A 146 26.65 10.64 4.21
CA LEU A 146 25.30 11.20 4.29
C LEU A 146 24.79 11.59 2.89
N PHE A 147 25.64 12.24 2.09
CA PHE A 147 25.32 12.64 0.72
C PHE A 147 25.06 11.42 -0.20
N PHE A 148 25.96 10.43 -0.21
CA PHE A 148 25.80 9.21 -0.99
C PHE A 148 24.64 8.34 -0.50
N SER A 149 24.24 8.45 0.77
CA SER A 149 23.03 7.80 1.28
C SER A 149 21.76 8.26 0.56
N ILE A 150 21.81 9.44 -0.09
CA ILE A 150 20.72 10.01 -0.90
C ILE A 150 20.51 9.32 -2.22
N PHE A 151 21.58 8.79 -2.80
CA PHE A 151 21.51 8.02 -4.03
C PHE A 151 21.22 6.54 -3.79
N ARG A 152 21.06 6.10 -2.53
CA ARG A 152 20.63 4.72 -2.21
C ARG A 152 19.13 4.58 -2.48
N TRP A 153 18.79 4.31 -3.74
CA TRP A 153 17.42 4.23 -4.24
C TRP A 153 16.53 3.19 -3.56
N ASN A 154 17.13 2.18 -2.94
CA ASN A 154 16.41 1.10 -2.30
C ASN A 154 16.34 1.39 -0.79
N THR A 155 15.26 2.04 -0.33
CA THR A 155 14.98 2.36 1.10
C THR A 155 14.33 1.18 1.84
N ARG A 156 14.19 0.05 1.14
CA ARG A 156 13.41 -1.13 1.50
C ARG A 156 14.19 -2.17 2.31
N GLY A 157 13.88 -2.37 3.60
CA GLY A 157 14.38 -3.50 4.38
C GLY A 157 13.59 -4.77 4.04
N GLY A 158 14.24 -5.88 3.69
CA GLY A 158 13.51 -7.10 3.28
C GLY A 158 12.66 -7.76 4.38
N GLY A 159 12.75 -7.27 5.63
CA GLY A 159 12.11 -7.87 6.79
C GLY A 159 10.71 -7.32 7.07
N MET A 160 9.77 -8.23 7.26
CA MET A 160 8.49 -7.98 7.90
C MET A 160 8.67 -8.02 9.42
N ARG A 161 8.10 -7.08 10.18
CA ARG A 161 8.04 -7.19 11.64
C ARG A 161 6.62 -6.97 12.13
N TYR A 162 6.24 -7.72 13.15
CA TYR A 162 5.05 -7.43 13.93
C TYR A 162 5.36 -6.25 14.86
N ARG A 163 4.50 -5.24 14.85
CA ARG A 163 4.48 -4.16 15.84
C ARG A 163 3.20 -4.25 16.64
N THR A 164 3.27 -3.83 17.89
CA THR A 164 2.09 -3.73 18.75
C THR A 164 1.59 -2.30 18.73
N ASP A 165 0.30 -2.12 18.54
CA ASP A 165 -0.35 -0.81 18.61
C ASP A 165 -0.43 -0.31 20.07
N ARG A 166 -1.06 0.85 20.30
CA ARG A 166 -1.22 1.40 21.66
C ARG A 166 -2.11 0.52 22.55
N GLN A 167 -2.96 -0.32 21.95
CA GLN A 167 -3.96 -1.12 22.62
C GLN A 167 -3.51 -2.57 22.86
N GLY A 168 -2.34 -2.97 22.34
CA GLY A 168 -1.76 -4.30 22.55
C GLY A 168 -1.91 -5.25 21.36
N TYR A 169 -2.53 -4.83 20.25
CA TYR A 169 -2.77 -5.65 19.09
C TYR A 169 -1.55 -5.71 18.16
N PRO A 170 -1.04 -6.92 17.84
CA PRO A 170 0.05 -7.08 16.90
C PRO A 170 -0.44 -6.85 15.47
N TYR A 171 0.30 -6.07 14.70
CA TYR A 171 0.01 -5.81 13.30
C TYR A 171 1.26 -5.87 12.45
N ARG A 172 1.02 -6.14 11.18
CA ARG A 172 2.03 -6.32 10.14
C ARG A 172 2.59 -4.96 9.71
N HIS A 173 3.88 -4.73 9.98
CA HIS A 173 4.55 -3.47 9.61
C HIS A 173 5.85 -3.71 8.85
N TYR A 174 6.09 -2.86 7.85
CA TYR A 174 7.31 -2.92 7.06
C TYR A 174 8.50 -2.39 7.83
N GLN A 175 9.65 -3.07 7.79
CA GLN A 175 10.86 -2.55 8.41
C GLN A 175 11.57 -1.57 7.45
N PRO A 176 11.66 -0.27 7.78
CA PRO A 176 12.45 0.66 6.97
C PRO A 176 13.93 0.33 7.07
N ARG A 177 14.72 0.60 6.02
CA ARG A 177 16.18 0.38 6.12
C ARG A 177 16.80 1.21 7.24
N PRO A 178 17.73 0.61 8.01
CA PRO A 178 18.51 1.33 9.00
C PRO A 178 19.34 2.42 8.32
N GLY A 179 19.51 3.55 9.02
CA GLY A 179 20.30 4.69 8.59
C GLY A 179 21.79 4.35 8.60
N VAL A 180 22.55 5.06 7.75
CA VAL A 180 24.02 4.85 7.63
C VAL A 180 24.76 5.30 8.89
N ILE A 181 24.27 6.36 9.54
CA ILE A 181 24.89 6.97 10.74
C ILE A 181 24.43 6.29 12.04
N ASP A 182 23.19 5.79 12.07
CA ASP A 182 22.62 5.11 13.24
C ASP A 182 21.79 3.90 12.77
N PRO A 183 22.28 2.66 12.99
CA PRO A 183 21.60 1.44 12.58
C PRO A 183 20.23 1.25 13.24
N ASN A 184 19.96 1.94 14.35
CA ASN A 184 18.68 1.83 15.06
C ASN A 184 17.66 2.87 14.59
N LYS A 185 18.07 3.81 13.72
CA LYS A 185 17.20 4.86 13.18
C LYS A 185 16.91 4.61 11.72
N LYS A 186 15.75 5.11 11.29
CA LYS A 186 15.37 5.11 9.88
C LYS A 186 16.29 6.05 9.10
N ASN A 187 16.66 5.67 7.88
CA ASN A 187 17.41 6.56 6.99
C ASN A 187 16.65 7.88 6.78
N PHE A 188 17.33 9.04 6.92
CA PHE A 188 16.76 10.39 6.81
C PHE A 188 15.85 10.56 5.59
N ILE A 189 16.23 9.93 4.49
CA ILE A 189 15.54 10.08 3.20
C ILE A 189 14.32 9.21 3.12
N ALA A 190 14.37 8.02 3.71
CA ALA A 190 13.18 7.24 3.95
C ALA A 190 12.22 7.99 4.89
N SER A 191 12.73 8.80 5.83
CA SER A 191 11.89 9.67 6.65
C SER A 191 11.27 10.82 5.84
N VAL A 192 12.02 11.51 4.98
CA VAL A 192 11.45 12.55 4.10
C VAL A 192 10.40 11.96 3.15
N TYR A 193 10.65 10.78 2.58
CA TYR A 193 9.67 10.12 1.71
C TYR A 193 8.40 9.74 2.46
N ASP A 194 8.49 9.10 3.63
CA ASP A 194 7.28 8.76 4.39
C ASP A 194 6.58 9.99 5.00
N PHE A 195 7.28 11.12 5.13
CA PHE A 195 6.66 12.38 5.51
C PHE A 195 5.80 12.96 4.39
N VAL A 196 6.30 12.90 3.15
CA VAL A 196 5.62 13.46 1.98
C VAL A 196 4.55 12.51 1.42
N PHE A 197 4.81 11.20 1.48
CA PHE A 197 4.00 10.18 0.79
C PHE A 197 3.33 9.15 1.70
N GLY A 198 3.62 9.17 3.00
CA GLY A 198 3.29 8.08 3.90
C GLY A 198 4.18 6.84 3.67
N PRO A 199 4.20 5.90 4.63
CA PRO A 199 4.81 4.60 4.44
C PRO A 199 4.08 3.80 3.36
N GLU A 200 4.78 2.90 2.68
CA GLU A 200 4.14 2.02 1.70
C GLU A 200 3.31 0.94 2.42
N PRO A 201 2.05 0.70 2.02
CA PRO A 201 1.25 -0.36 2.59
C PRO A 201 1.84 -1.73 2.25
N VAL A 202 1.63 -2.70 3.15
CA VAL A 202 2.04 -4.08 2.96
C VAL A 202 1.27 -4.65 1.78
N LYS A 203 1.98 -5.27 0.83
CA LYS A 203 1.32 -5.97 -0.28
C LYS A 203 0.67 -7.24 0.25
N THR A 204 -0.64 -7.29 0.24
CA THR A 204 -1.41 -8.51 0.46
C THR A 204 -1.48 -9.33 -0.83
N ASP A 205 -1.45 -10.65 -0.69
CA ASP A 205 -1.68 -11.58 -1.80
C ASP A 205 -3.16 -11.50 -2.21
N PRO A 206 -3.50 -11.26 -3.49
CA PRO A 206 -4.89 -11.22 -3.95
C PRO A 206 -5.70 -12.49 -3.64
N LEU A 207 -5.03 -13.64 -3.44
CA LEU A 207 -5.66 -14.92 -3.11
C LEU A 207 -5.60 -15.26 -1.62
N SER A 208 -5.20 -14.34 -0.74
CA SER A 208 -5.10 -14.59 0.71
C SER A 208 -6.38 -15.17 1.30
N ASN A 209 -7.53 -14.54 1.01
CA ASN A 209 -8.82 -14.93 1.58
C ASN A 209 -9.27 -16.31 1.06
N HIS A 210 -8.96 -16.63 -0.20
CA HIS A 210 -9.25 -17.96 -0.74
C HIS A 210 -8.35 -19.03 -0.10
N LYS A 211 -7.08 -18.73 0.16
CA LYS A 211 -6.16 -19.65 0.84
C LYS A 211 -6.58 -19.91 2.28
N GLU A 212 -7.00 -18.86 2.98
CA GLU A 212 -7.52 -18.96 4.33
C GLU A 212 -8.79 -19.81 4.39
N VAL A 213 -9.75 -19.56 3.50
CA VAL A 213 -11.00 -20.33 3.46
C VAL A 213 -10.76 -21.78 3.04
N ALA A 214 -9.81 -22.04 2.13
CA ALA A 214 -9.41 -23.41 1.81
C ALA A 214 -8.81 -24.13 3.04
N GLU A 215 -8.02 -23.44 3.86
CA GLU A 215 -7.48 -24.02 5.10
C GLU A 215 -8.58 -24.22 6.15
N TYR A 216 -9.50 -23.26 6.29
CA TYR A 216 -10.68 -23.38 7.14
C TYR A 216 -11.53 -24.60 6.78
N LEU A 217 -11.80 -24.78 5.48
CA LEU A 217 -12.52 -25.94 4.96
C LEU A 217 -11.79 -27.26 5.28
N ARG A 218 -10.46 -27.30 5.17
CA ARG A 218 -9.70 -28.50 5.57
C ARG A 218 -9.79 -28.77 7.07
N ALA A 219 -9.83 -27.74 7.90
CA ALA A 219 -9.98 -27.87 9.35
C ALA A 219 -11.41 -28.30 9.78
N GLN A 220 -12.44 -27.78 9.11
CA GLN A 220 -13.86 -28.02 9.42
C GLN A 220 -14.50 -29.15 8.59
N LYS A 221 -13.70 -30.13 8.15
CA LYS A 221 -14.18 -31.31 7.40
C LYS A 221 -14.96 -30.96 6.11
N GLY A 222 -14.58 -29.87 5.46
CA GLY A 222 -15.06 -29.48 4.15
C GLY A 222 -16.45 -28.87 4.14
N VAL A 223 -16.98 -28.38 5.27
CA VAL A 223 -18.28 -27.72 5.33
C VAL A 223 -18.10 -26.26 5.73
N VAL A 224 -18.83 -25.35 5.08
CA VAL A 224 -18.89 -23.93 5.49
C VAL A 224 -20.27 -23.31 5.20
N VAL A 225 -20.68 -22.36 6.04
CA VAL A 225 -21.85 -21.50 5.81
C VAL A 225 -21.45 -20.05 5.58
N THR A 226 -22.31 -19.25 4.96
CA THR A 226 -22.04 -17.81 4.73
C THR A 226 -21.64 -17.09 6.02
N ALA A 227 -22.30 -17.38 7.15
CA ALA A 227 -22.02 -16.72 8.43
C ALA A 227 -20.59 -16.95 8.94
N GLU A 228 -19.99 -18.12 8.66
CA GLU A 228 -18.60 -18.40 9.02
C GLU A 228 -17.64 -17.61 8.13
N LEU A 229 -17.97 -17.43 6.86
CA LEU A 229 -17.19 -16.56 5.96
C LEU A 229 -17.28 -15.09 6.39
N GLN A 230 -18.42 -14.65 6.93
CA GLN A 230 -18.53 -13.32 7.54
C GLN A 230 -17.66 -13.20 8.80
N ALA A 231 -17.62 -14.24 9.63
CA ALA A 231 -16.77 -14.27 10.81
C ALA A 231 -15.27 -14.25 10.46
N LEU A 232 -14.87 -14.98 9.42
CA LEU A 232 -13.48 -15.00 8.94
C LEU A 232 -13.08 -13.65 8.35
N ALA A 233 -13.85 -13.11 7.42
CA ALA A 233 -13.42 -11.96 6.62
C ALA A 233 -14.01 -10.59 7.02
N GLY A 234 -14.93 -10.56 7.99
CA GLY A 234 -15.59 -9.33 8.44
C GLY A 234 -16.54 -8.69 7.43
N TRP A 235 -17.02 -9.47 6.45
CA TRP A 235 -17.84 -8.94 5.36
C TRP A 235 -19.32 -8.81 5.70
N ASP A 236 -19.97 -7.87 5.03
CA ASP A 236 -21.43 -7.78 4.97
C ASP A 236 -22.02 -9.00 4.24
N ALA A 237 -23.26 -9.35 4.58
CA ALA A 237 -23.90 -10.56 4.07
C ALA A 237 -23.92 -10.64 2.53
N PRO A 238 -24.25 -9.57 1.76
CA PRO A 238 -24.23 -9.63 0.30
C PRO A 238 -22.86 -9.95 -0.29
N ARG A 239 -21.77 -9.47 0.33
CA ARG A 239 -20.40 -9.73 -0.13
C ARG A 239 -19.98 -11.15 0.22
N ALA A 240 -20.31 -11.61 1.43
CA ALA A 240 -20.06 -12.98 1.86
C ALA A 240 -20.81 -14.00 1.00
N ASP A 241 -22.07 -13.75 0.63
CA ASP A 241 -22.85 -14.64 -0.26
C ASP A 241 -22.21 -14.78 -1.64
N VAL A 242 -21.76 -13.66 -2.22
CA VAL A 242 -21.07 -13.68 -3.53
C VAL A 242 -19.74 -14.42 -3.43
N PHE A 243 -19.02 -14.27 -2.32
CA PHE A 243 -17.78 -15.00 -2.09
C PHE A 243 -18.00 -16.48 -1.80
N PHE A 244 -19.08 -16.83 -1.09
CA PHE A 244 -19.50 -18.21 -0.86
C PHE A 244 -19.73 -18.94 -2.19
N THR A 245 -20.47 -18.32 -3.12
CA THR A 245 -20.64 -18.88 -4.47
C THR A 245 -19.34 -18.91 -5.29
N ASP A 246 -18.39 -18.00 -5.03
CA ASP A 246 -17.05 -18.13 -5.63
C ASP A 246 -16.35 -19.38 -5.14
N CYS A 247 -16.40 -19.62 -3.83
CA CYS A 247 -15.75 -20.77 -3.22
C CYS A 247 -16.33 -22.06 -3.77
N LEU A 248 -17.66 -22.19 -3.81
CA LEU A 248 -18.35 -23.32 -4.44
C LEU A 248 -17.84 -23.56 -5.86
N ALA A 249 -17.86 -22.52 -6.69
CA ALA A 249 -17.45 -22.61 -8.09
C ALA A 249 -15.94 -22.91 -8.28
N ARG A 250 -15.09 -22.33 -7.42
CA ARG A 250 -13.62 -22.40 -7.51
C ARG A 250 -13.06 -23.71 -6.97
N PHE A 251 -13.59 -24.16 -5.84
CA PHE A 251 -13.13 -25.35 -5.14
C PHE A 251 -13.99 -26.59 -5.44
N GLN A 252 -14.91 -26.49 -6.40
CA GLN A 252 -15.82 -27.56 -6.79
C GLN A 252 -16.62 -28.08 -5.59
N GLY A 253 -17.16 -27.14 -4.81
CA GLY A 253 -18.07 -27.43 -3.72
C GLY A 253 -19.52 -27.47 -4.20
N GLU A 254 -20.34 -28.21 -3.47
CA GLU A 254 -21.78 -28.37 -3.72
C GLU A 254 -22.57 -27.61 -2.66
N ALA A 255 -23.57 -26.85 -3.07
CA ALA A 255 -24.51 -26.23 -2.15
C ALA A 255 -25.57 -27.25 -1.73
N GLN A 256 -25.77 -27.38 -0.43
CA GLN A 256 -26.77 -28.26 0.17
C GLN A 256 -27.64 -27.50 1.17
N VAL A 257 -28.80 -28.09 1.46
CA VAL A 257 -29.79 -27.54 2.38
C VAL A 257 -29.88 -28.49 3.57
N SER A 258 -29.65 -27.95 4.75
CA SER A 258 -29.83 -28.67 6.02
C SER A 258 -31.33 -28.90 6.28
N GLU A 259 -31.65 -29.94 7.06
CA GLU A 259 -33.02 -30.21 7.53
C GLU A 259 -33.68 -28.99 8.19
N ASN A 260 -32.87 -28.11 8.80
CA ASN A 260 -33.31 -26.89 9.46
C ASN A 260 -33.48 -25.69 8.49
N GLY A 261 -33.35 -25.90 7.18
CA GLY A 261 -33.49 -24.84 6.17
C GLY A 261 -32.27 -23.93 6.00
N ALA A 262 -31.09 -24.35 6.48
CA ALA A 262 -29.85 -23.58 6.31
C ALA A 262 -29.08 -24.04 5.07
N VAL A 263 -28.64 -23.10 4.23
CA VAL A 263 -27.75 -23.38 3.09
C VAL A 263 -26.31 -23.50 3.58
N TYR A 264 -25.64 -24.59 3.23
CA TYR A 264 -24.23 -24.81 3.49
C TYR A 264 -23.52 -25.34 2.25
N GLY A 265 -22.22 -25.13 2.16
CA GLY A 265 -21.37 -25.65 1.09
C GLY A 265 -20.57 -26.83 1.56
N GLN A 266 -20.54 -27.91 0.78
CA GLN A 266 -19.74 -29.10 1.02
C GLN A 266 -18.62 -29.22 -0.01
N PHE A 267 -17.39 -29.46 0.44
CA PHE A 267 -16.16 -29.35 -0.35
C PHE A 267 -15.32 -30.62 -0.28
N ASP A 268 -15.89 -31.76 -0.68
CA ASP A 268 -15.25 -33.07 -0.57
C ASP A 268 -13.93 -33.15 -1.35
N GLN A 269 -13.82 -32.44 -2.47
CA GLN A 269 -12.61 -32.47 -3.31
C GLN A 269 -11.40 -31.84 -2.61
N LEU A 270 -11.60 -30.80 -1.79
CA LEU A 270 -10.52 -30.15 -1.05
C LEU A 270 -9.90 -31.07 0.02
N LEU A 271 -10.65 -32.08 0.46
CA LEU A 271 -10.21 -33.03 1.50
C LEU A 271 -9.38 -34.19 0.94
N ARG A 272 -9.38 -34.43 -0.37
CA ARG A 272 -8.72 -35.58 -1.01
C ARG A 272 -7.19 -35.47 -1.13
N GLY A 273 -6.58 -34.47 -0.51
CA GLY A 273 -5.13 -34.24 -0.58
C GLY A 273 -4.32 -35.22 0.27
N THR A 274 -3.20 -35.73 -0.29
CA THR A 274 -2.30 -36.68 0.36
C THR A 274 -1.17 -36.01 1.18
N GLY A 275 -1.14 -34.68 1.24
CA GLY A 275 -0.08 -33.92 1.91
C GLY A 275 -0.52 -32.59 2.51
N TYR A 276 0.25 -32.12 3.49
CA TYR A 276 0.16 -30.80 4.09
C TYR A 276 1.17 -29.87 3.40
N LEU A 277 0.73 -29.20 2.34
CA LEU A 277 1.38 -27.96 1.91
C LEU A 277 0.86 -26.86 2.83
N GLN A 278 1.75 -26.02 3.35
CA GLN A 278 1.39 -24.94 4.27
C GLN A 278 0.38 -24.00 3.58
N GLY A 279 -0.85 -23.97 4.10
CA GLY A 279 -1.97 -23.16 3.58
C GLY A 279 -1.94 -21.71 4.07
N GLY A 280 -3.08 -21.02 3.91
CA GLY A 280 -3.29 -19.73 4.56
C GLY A 280 -3.35 -19.88 6.09
N GLN A 281 -3.03 -18.82 6.84
CA GLN A 281 -3.33 -18.80 8.27
C GLN A 281 -4.82 -18.53 8.43
N ILE A 282 -5.49 -19.28 9.31
CA ILE A 282 -6.88 -19.02 9.70
C ILE A 282 -6.83 -18.01 10.84
N GLU A 283 -7.29 -16.80 10.58
CA GLU A 283 -7.34 -15.70 11.55
C GLU A 283 -8.71 -15.03 11.43
N TYR A 284 -9.51 -15.08 12.48
CA TYR A 284 -10.83 -14.44 12.43
C TYR A 284 -10.67 -12.93 12.31
N TYR A 285 -11.64 -12.27 11.67
CA TYR A 285 -11.59 -10.83 11.43
C TYR A 285 -11.38 -9.98 12.70
N TRP A 286 -11.91 -10.42 13.85
CA TRP A 286 -11.73 -9.70 15.12
C TRP A 286 -10.34 -9.90 15.75
N ASP A 287 -9.58 -10.90 15.28
CA ASP A 287 -8.19 -11.15 15.65
C ASP A 287 -7.23 -10.54 14.60
N GLU A 288 -7.67 -10.37 13.36
CA GLU A 288 -6.92 -9.70 12.28
C GLU A 288 -6.93 -8.18 12.47
N TYR A 289 -5.81 -7.65 12.98
CA TYR A 289 -5.65 -6.19 13.14
C TYR A 289 -4.88 -5.58 11.96
N GLU A 290 -5.60 -4.88 11.08
CA GLU A 290 -4.97 -3.96 10.13
C GLU A 290 -4.68 -2.61 10.82
N PRO A 291 -3.44 -2.09 10.74
CA PRO A 291 -3.12 -0.81 11.35
C PRO A 291 -3.86 0.32 10.63
N GLU A 292 -4.23 1.35 11.39
CA GLU A 292 -4.72 2.60 10.79
C GLU A 292 -3.75 3.13 9.73
N TYR A 293 -4.29 3.77 8.70
CA TYR A 293 -3.47 4.34 7.64
C TYR A 293 -2.55 5.43 8.21
N GLU A 294 -1.25 5.14 8.27
CA GLU A 294 -0.27 6.10 8.74
C GLU A 294 -0.13 7.26 7.75
N LEU A 295 -0.60 8.46 8.13
CA LEU A 295 -0.39 9.67 7.33
C LEU A 295 1.08 10.06 7.25
N ASN A 296 1.84 9.81 8.33
CA ASN A 296 3.28 9.99 8.39
C ASN A 296 3.93 8.88 9.23
N GLY A 297 4.92 8.18 8.67
CA GLY A 297 5.61 7.05 9.33
C GLY A 297 6.80 7.48 10.21
N ASN A 298 6.80 8.71 10.73
CA ASN A 298 7.93 9.34 11.42
C ASN A 298 7.58 9.75 12.86
N LYS A 299 8.56 9.73 13.76
CA LYS A 299 8.40 10.27 15.12
C LYS A 299 8.06 11.77 15.07
N SER A 300 7.19 12.26 15.98
CA SER A 300 6.71 13.66 15.99
C SER A 300 7.83 14.73 15.96
N GLY A 301 8.97 14.47 16.61
CA GLY A 301 10.11 15.39 16.59
C GLY A 301 10.77 15.55 15.20
N HIS A 302 10.74 14.50 14.37
CA HIS A 302 11.27 14.59 13.00
C HIS A 302 10.37 15.43 12.09
N ASN A 303 9.04 15.31 12.24
CA ASN A 303 8.08 16.10 11.46
C ASN A 303 8.17 17.59 11.81
N LEU A 304 8.34 17.92 13.10
CA LEU A 304 8.56 19.29 13.55
C LEU A 304 9.84 19.89 12.96
N PHE A 305 10.94 19.13 12.96
CA PHE A 305 12.21 19.57 12.39
C PHE A 305 12.13 19.77 10.88
N ILE A 306 11.50 18.84 10.14
CA ILE A 306 11.29 18.97 8.69
C ILE A 306 10.39 20.17 8.37
N GLY A 307 9.31 20.36 9.14
CA GLY A 307 8.43 21.52 9.01
C GLY A 307 9.16 22.84 9.26
N PHE A 308 9.96 22.91 10.33
CA PHE A 308 10.79 24.06 10.64
C PHE A 308 11.78 24.37 9.52
N MET A 309 12.51 23.38 9.00
CA MET A 309 13.49 23.59 7.93
C MET A 309 12.83 24.12 6.64
N ASN A 310 11.65 23.60 6.28
CA ASN A 310 10.91 24.10 5.12
C ASN A 310 10.39 25.53 5.34
N LEU A 311 9.86 25.83 6.54
CA LEU A 311 9.38 27.17 6.89
C LEU A 311 10.54 28.17 6.94
N PHE A 312 11.68 27.76 7.49
CA PHE A 312 12.91 28.54 7.52
C PHE A 312 13.42 28.83 6.10
N ASN A 313 13.50 27.80 5.24
CA ASN A 313 13.90 27.99 3.84
C ASN A 313 12.94 28.89 3.07
N LEU A 314 11.63 28.76 3.30
CA LEU A 314 10.61 29.62 2.68
C LEU A 314 10.75 31.07 3.15
N GLY A 315 10.91 31.28 4.45
CA GLY A 315 11.12 32.59 5.05
C GLY A 315 12.41 33.25 4.55
N PHE A 316 13.50 32.49 4.50
CA PHE A 316 14.79 32.99 4.00
C PHE A 316 14.74 33.29 2.50
N SER A 317 14.08 32.45 1.70
CA SER A 317 13.87 32.70 0.27
C SER A 317 13.05 33.98 0.04
N PHE A 318 12.02 34.21 0.86
CA PHE A 318 11.22 35.45 0.83
C PHE A 318 12.04 36.67 1.23
N LEU A 319 12.85 36.58 2.28
CA LEU A 319 13.74 37.66 2.74
C LEU A 319 14.84 37.99 1.71
N PHE A 320 15.34 36.99 1.00
CA PHE A 320 16.33 37.17 -0.06
C PHE A 320 15.71 37.76 -1.32
N ALA A 321 14.53 37.28 -1.73
CA ALA A 321 13.79 37.81 -2.88
C ALA A 321 13.24 39.23 -2.66
N SER A 322 12.94 39.60 -1.42
CA SER A 322 12.48 40.95 -1.06
C SER A 322 13.62 41.97 -0.89
N GLY A 323 14.89 41.56 -1.03
CA GLY A 323 16.06 42.44 -0.85
C GLY A 323 16.30 42.90 0.60
N LEU A 324 15.51 42.39 1.55
CA LEU A 324 15.57 42.74 2.97
C LEU A 324 16.90 42.32 3.61
N ILE A 325 17.49 41.22 3.15
CA ILE A 325 18.82 40.77 3.59
C ILE A 325 19.90 41.73 3.08
N THR A 326 19.81 42.20 1.84
CA THR A 326 20.74 43.19 1.28
C THR A 326 20.65 44.51 2.05
N ALA A 327 19.43 44.98 2.32
CA ALA A 327 19.19 46.19 3.12
C ALA A 327 19.68 46.07 4.57
N LEU A 328 19.55 44.89 5.20
CA LEU A 328 20.07 44.65 6.55
C LEU A 328 21.60 44.56 6.59
N VAL A 329 22.24 44.01 5.55
CA VAL A 329 23.69 43.93 5.42
C VAL A 329 24.29 45.31 5.14
N ASP A 330 23.68 46.09 4.25
CA ASP A 330 24.08 47.47 3.94
C ASP A 330 23.96 48.37 5.19
N ASN A 331 22.92 48.16 6.00
CA ASN A 331 22.70 48.90 7.25
C ASN A 331 23.58 48.41 8.41
N ALA A 332 24.12 47.19 8.34
CA ALA A 332 24.98 46.60 9.38
C ALA A 332 26.49 46.86 9.16
N GLY A 333 26.92 47.38 8.01
CA GLY A 333 28.31 47.81 7.88
C GLY A 333 28.74 48.31 6.50
N MET A 334 28.66 49.62 6.29
CA MET A 334 29.70 50.41 5.59
C MET A 334 29.61 51.92 5.93
N SER A 335 29.96 52.26 7.17
CA SER A 335 30.62 53.55 7.45
C SER A 335 32.09 53.39 7.10
N ASN A 336 32.45 53.67 5.85
CA ASN A 336 33.85 53.82 5.50
C ASN A 336 34.25 55.25 5.87
N SER A 337 34.79 55.40 7.09
CA SER A 337 35.43 56.64 7.52
C SER A 337 36.68 56.86 6.67
N SER A 338 36.64 57.87 5.82
CA SER A 338 37.83 58.53 5.31
C SER A 338 37.53 60.02 5.33
N GLY A 339 37.63 60.59 6.54
CA GLY A 339 37.80 62.02 6.72
C GLY A 339 39.26 62.37 6.39
N ASP A 340 39.41 63.41 5.58
CA ASP A 340 40.44 64.44 5.55
C ASP A 340 41.82 64.13 6.15
N LEU A 341 42.88 64.43 5.38
CA LEU A 341 43.87 65.46 5.74
C LEU A 341 44.80 65.78 4.54
N VAL A 342 44.56 66.95 3.96
CA VAL A 342 45.52 68.02 3.57
C VAL A 342 46.79 67.64 2.80
N SER A 343 46.87 68.10 1.53
CA SER A 343 47.67 69.28 1.12
C SER A 343 47.33 69.70 -0.30
#